data_AF-A0A9P8TCG8-F1
#
_entry.id   AF-A0A9P8TCG8-F1
#
_cell.length_a   1.000
_cell.length_b   1.000
_cell.length_c   1.000
_cell.angle_alpha   90.00
_cell.angle_beta   90.00
_cell.angle_gamma   90.00
#
_symmetry.space_group_name_H-M   'P 1'
#
loop_
_entity.id
_entity.type
_entity.pdbx_description
1 polymer ?
#
loop_
_entity_poly.entity_id
_entity_poly.type
_entity_poly.pdbx_seq_one_letter_code
_entity_poly.pdbx_strand_id
1 'polypeptide(L)'
;GVLNWLKNWAVSRSYGLGTRIPWDPKYLVESLSDSTVYHAYYTVAHLLHEDFYGKVTGPLGIKPEQMTDEVWDYIFCNSDKVDSSIPQEHLDLMRREFEY
;
A
#
# COMPACT_ATOMS: atom_id res chain seq x y z
N GLY A 1 -27.00 10.41 12.16
CA GLY A 1 -25.67 10.64 11.55
C GLY A 1 -25.45 9.64 10.43
N VAL A 2 -24.48 9.90 9.55
CA VAL A 2 -24.16 9.05 8.37
C VAL A 2 -23.87 7.61 8.78
N LEU A 3 -23.24 7.39 9.94
CA LEU A 3 -22.92 6.06 10.47
C LEU A 3 -24.13 5.11 10.58
N ASN A 4 -25.31 5.63 10.95
CA ASN A 4 -26.54 4.81 11.09
C ASN A 4 -27.28 4.61 9.76
N TRP A 5 -26.92 5.38 8.73
CA TRP A 5 -27.53 5.31 7.40
C TRP A 5 -26.69 4.47 6.44
N LEU A 6 -25.37 4.49 6.60
CA LEU A 6 -24.44 3.75 5.75
C LEU A 6 -24.72 2.25 5.87
N LYS A 7 -24.88 1.60 4.72
CA LYS A 7 -25.03 0.15 4.59
C LYS A 7 -23.87 -0.38 3.74
N ASN A 8 -24.09 -1.51 3.09
CA ASN A 8 -23.14 -2.07 2.13
C ASN A 8 -22.85 -1.05 1.02
N TRP A 9 -21.56 -0.87 0.74
CA TRP A 9 -21.05 -0.01 -0.31
C TRP A 9 -20.39 -0.89 -1.39
N ALA A 10 -20.66 -0.60 -2.66
CA ALA A 10 -20.03 -1.32 -3.74
C ALA A 10 -18.60 -0.80 -3.96
N VAL A 11 -17.60 -1.62 -3.65
CA VAL A 11 -16.17 -1.23 -3.68
C VAL A 11 -15.49 -1.51 -5.03
N SER A 12 -16.22 -2.04 -6.01
CA SER A 12 -15.69 -2.53 -7.28
C SER A 12 -16.41 -1.92 -8.49
N ARG A 13 -15.67 -1.66 -9.57
CA ARG A 13 -16.21 -1.20 -10.87
C ARG A 13 -15.55 -1.94 -12.05
N SER A 14 -16.17 -1.89 -13.23
CA SER A 14 -15.69 -2.57 -14.44
C SER A 14 -15.07 -1.66 -15.50
N TYR A 15 -15.06 -0.34 -15.30
CA TYR A 15 -14.56 0.64 -16.26
C TYR A 15 -13.89 1.83 -15.56
N GLY A 16 -12.91 2.44 -16.21
CA GLY A 16 -12.14 3.59 -15.71
C GLY A 16 -10.68 3.27 -15.41
N LEU A 17 -10.00 4.21 -14.77
CA LEU A 17 -8.62 4.04 -14.27
C LEU A 17 -8.64 3.54 -12.82
N GLY A 18 -7.55 2.95 -12.35
CA GLY A 18 -7.41 2.54 -10.95
C GLY A 18 -6.69 1.21 -10.81
N THR A 19 -6.65 0.71 -9.59
CA THR A 19 -5.99 -0.55 -9.25
C THR A 19 -6.95 -1.74 -9.46
N ARG A 20 -6.44 -2.83 -10.00
CA ARG A 20 -7.22 -4.07 -10.20
C ARG A 20 -7.30 -4.85 -8.89
N ILE A 21 -8.43 -5.53 -8.68
CA ILE A 21 -8.58 -6.45 -7.54
C ILE A 21 -7.64 -7.65 -7.76
N PRO A 22 -6.80 -8.01 -6.77
CA PRO A 22 -5.73 -8.99 -7.00
C PRO A 22 -6.25 -10.40 -7.30
N TRP A 23 -7.39 -10.82 -6.75
CA TRP A 23 -8.01 -12.13 -7.00
C TRP A 23 -9.03 -12.13 -8.15
N ASP A 24 -9.49 -10.97 -8.64
CA ASP A 24 -10.39 -10.87 -9.79
C ASP A 24 -10.05 -9.65 -10.66
N PRO A 25 -9.09 -9.79 -11.59
CA PRO A 25 -8.58 -8.69 -12.40
C PRO A 25 -9.59 -8.07 -13.38
N LYS A 26 -10.80 -8.65 -13.50
CA LYS A 26 -11.91 -8.08 -14.26
C LYS A 26 -12.43 -6.79 -13.63
N TYR A 27 -12.29 -6.65 -12.31
CA TYR A 27 -12.79 -5.52 -11.56
C TYR A 27 -11.65 -4.61 -11.07
N LEU A 28 -11.95 -3.33 -11.02
CA LEU A 28 -11.12 -2.26 -10.46
C LEU A 28 -11.69 -1.84 -9.10
N VAL A 29 -10.81 -1.45 -8.18
CA VAL A 29 -11.22 -0.77 -6.95
C VAL A 29 -11.79 0.60 -7.31
N GLU A 30 -12.90 0.97 -6.68
CA GLU A 30 -13.51 2.28 -6.88
C GLU A 30 -12.80 3.38 -6.06
N SER A 31 -12.84 4.62 -6.55
CA SER A 31 -11.97 5.71 -6.10
C SER A 31 -12.20 6.21 -4.66
N LEU A 32 -13.36 5.96 -4.05
CA LEU A 32 -13.60 6.28 -2.63
C LEU A 32 -13.14 5.14 -1.71
N SER A 33 -12.93 3.94 -2.25
CA SER A 33 -12.51 2.77 -1.48
C SER A 33 -10.98 2.66 -1.40
N ASP A 34 -10.25 3.04 -2.46
CA ASP A 34 -8.78 3.05 -2.47
C ASP A 34 -8.16 4.29 -1.79
N SER A 35 -8.97 5.30 -1.46
CA SER A 35 -8.52 6.57 -0.85
C SER A 35 -8.73 6.65 0.67
N THR A 36 -8.84 5.52 1.36
CA THR A 36 -9.18 5.46 2.79
C THR A 36 -7.97 5.47 3.72
N VAL A 37 -6.92 4.73 3.40
CA VAL A 37 -5.72 4.55 4.26
C VAL A 37 -4.40 4.94 3.59
N TYR A 38 -4.46 5.62 2.43
CA TYR A 38 -3.29 6.06 1.67
C TYR A 38 -2.34 7.00 2.45
N HIS A 39 -2.80 7.60 3.54
CA HIS A 39 -1.96 8.38 4.45
C HIS A 39 -0.82 7.55 5.05
N ALA A 40 -1.07 6.26 5.33
CA ALA A 40 -0.03 5.35 5.81
C ALA A 40 1.08 5.19 4.77
N TYR A 41 0.71 5.11 3.48
CA TYR A 41 1.68 5.03 2.40
C TYR A 41 2.58 6.27 2.31
N TYR A 42 2.09 7.47 2.62
CA TYR A 42 2.93 8.68 2.58
C TYR A 42 4.13 8.63 3.52
N THR A 43 4.02 7.93 4.65
CA THR A 43 5.12 7.79 5.61
C THR A 43 6.35 7.13 4.99
N VAL A 44 6.15 6.20 4.05
CA VAL A 44 7.22 5.41 3.42
C VAL A 44 7.45 5.73 1.94
N ALA A 45 6.56 6.47 1.29
CA ALA A 45 6.62 6.77 -0.15
C ALA A 45 7.99 7.34 -0.58
N HIS A 46 8.52 8.27 0.20
CA HIS A 46 9.80 8.94 -0.05
C HIS A 46 11.03 8.00 0.01
N LEU A 47 10.88 6.80 0.58
CA LEU A 47 11.91 5.76 0.63
C LEU A 47 11.79 4.79 -0.57
N LEU A 48 10.58 4.64 -1.11
CA LEU A 48 10.25 3.67 -2.15
C LEU A 48 10.41 4.22 -3.57
N HIS A 49 10.07 5.48 -3.81
CA HIS A 49 10.17 6.10 -5.13
C HIS A 49 10.48 7.60 -5.07
N GLU A 50 11.19 8.11 -6.10
CA GLU A 50 11.54 9.53 -6.19
C GLU A 50 10.55 10.35 -7.02
N ASP A 51 10.01 9.76 -8.08
CA ASP A 51 9.09 10.44 -8.98
C ASP A 51 7.62 10.17 -8.64
N PHE A 52 6.74 11.02 -9.15
CA PHE A 52 5.30 10.91 -8.90
C PHE A 52 4.68 9.62 -9.49
N TYR A 53 5.28 9.03 -10.53
CA TYR A 53 4.74 7.84 -11.19
C TYR A 53 5.31 6.53 -10.64
N GLY A 54 6.24 6.58 -9.68
CA GLY A 54 6.88 5.38 -9.11
C GLY A 54 7.77 4.62 -10.10
N LYS A 55 8.29 5.29 -11.14
CA LYS A 55 9.17 4.68 -12.15
C LYS A 55 10.64 4.70 -11.74
N VAL A 56 11.03 5.70 -10.97
CA VAL A 56 12.39 5.87 -10.45
C VAL A 56 12.41 5.30 -9.04
N THR A 57 13.21 4.27 -8.85
CA THR A 57 13.41 3.63 -7.55
C THR A 57 13.95 4.64 -6.54
N GLY A 58 13.39 4.61 -5.33
CA GLY A 58 13.79 5.46 -4.23
C GLY A 58 15.19 5.15 -3.68
N PRO A 59 15.62 5.87 -2.63
CA PRO A 59 16.91 5.64 -1.97
C PRO A 59 17.05 4.22 -1.40
N LEU A 60 15.91 3.58 -1.11
CA LEU A 60 15.69 2.15 -0.83
C LEU A 60 16.37 1.17 -1.81
N GLY A 61 16.39 1.52 -3.10
CA GLY A 61 16.64 0.53 -4.15
C GLY A 61 15.59 -0.60 -4.22
N ILE A 62 14.46 -0.47 -3.50
CA ILE A 62 13.42 -1.50 -3.40
C ILE A 62 12.54 -1.46 -4.65
N LYS A 63 12.42 -2.60 -5.34
CA LYS A 63 11.56 -2.71 -6.52
C LYS A 63 10.11 -2.96 -6.14
N PRO A 64 9.12 -2.53 -6.95
CA PRO A 64 7.70 -2.78 -6.68
C PRO A 64 7.37 -4.26 -6.44
N GLU A 65 8.04 -5.17 -7.15
CA GLU A 65 7.80 -6.62 -7.03
C GLU A 65 8.27 -7.22 -5.71
N GLN A 66 9.11 -6.50 -4.93
CA GLN A 66 9.59 -6.94 -3.63
C GLN A 66 8.63 -6.58 -2.49
N MET A 67 7.64 -5.73 -2.75
CA MET A 67 6.65 -5.28 -1.76
C MET A 67 5.48 -6.26 -1.67
N THR A 68 5.71 -7.41 -1.04
CA THR A 68 4.68 -8.43 -0.81
C THR A 68 3.77 -8.07 0.36
N ASP A 69 2.67 -8.80 0.53
CA ASP A 69 1.73 -8.60 1.63
C ASP A 69 2.44 -8.72 3.00
N GLU A 70 3.39 -9.65 3.14
CA GLU A 70 4.18 -9.83 4.37
C GLU A 70 5.09 -8.65 4.67
N VAL A 71 5.62 -7.99 3.63
CA VAL A 71 6.43 -6.78 3.78
C VAL A 71 5.56 -5.62 4.27
N TRP A 72 4.37 -5.44 3.70
CA TRP A 72 3.41 -4.42 4.15
C TRP A 72 2.93 -4.69 5.57
N ASP A 73 2.65 -5.94 5.91
CA ASP A 73 2.27 -6.35 7.26
C ASP A 73 3.37 -6.06 8.27
N TYR A 74 4.64 -6.22 7.89
CA TYR A 74 5.75 -5.84 8.75
C TYR A 74 5.86 -4.32 8.93
N ILE A 75 5.79 -3.54 7.85
CA ILE A 75 5.94 -2.08 7.90
C ILE A 75 4.82 -1.45 8.74
N PHE A 76 3.58 -1.92 8.57
CA PHE A 76 2.39 -1.37 9.26
C PHE A 76 2.04 -2.09 10.57
N CYS A 77 2.98 -2.84 11.15
CA CYS A 77 2.88 -3.44 12.49
C CYS A 77 1.77 -4.51 12.64
N ASN A 78 1.36 -5.16 11.55
CA ASN A 78 0.47 -6.33 11.59
C ASN A 78 1.23 -7.63 11.93
N SER A 79 2.54 -7.69 11.70
CA SER A 79 3.39 -8.85 12.00
C SER A 79 4.79 -8.43 12.43
N ASP A 80 5.38 -9.11 13.41
CA ASP A 80 6.79 -8.91 13.81
C ASP A 80 7.77 -9.79 13.03
N LYS A 81 7.28 -10.59 12.09
CA LYS A 81 8.08 -11.51 11.27
C LYS A 81 7.84 -11.24 9.80
N VAL A 82 8.93 -11.25 9.04
CA VAL A 82 8.92 -11.04 7.59
C VAL A 82 9.96 -11.94 6.96
N ASP A 83 9.58 -12.62 5.89
CA ASP A 83 10.50 -13.34 5.01
C ASP A 83 10.54 -12.56 3.70
N SER A 84 11.62 -11.81 3.48
CA SER A 84 11.77 -10.99 2.28
C SER A 84 13.21 -10.91 1.82
N SER A 85 13.37 -10.52 0.55
CA SER A 85 14.68 -10.21 -0.04
C SER A 85 15.20 -8.81 0.33
N ILE A 86 14.41 -8.00 1.03
CA ILE A 86 14.76 -6.63 1.42
C ILE A 86 15.62 -6.71 2.70
N PRO A 87 16.74 -5.96 2.78
CA PRO A 87 17.53 -5.88 4.00
C PRO A 87 16.68 -5.47 5.21
N GLN A 88 16.86 -6.17 6.34
CA GLN A 88 16.12 -5.90 7.58
C GLN A 88 16.21 -4.42 8.00
N GLU A 89 17.38 -3.81 7.80
CA GLU A 89 17.65 -2.41 8.11
C GLU A 89 16.69 -1.45 7.37
N HIS A 90 16.33 -1.77 6.12
CA HIS A 90 15.41 -0.98 5.31
C HIS A 90 13.96 -1.18 5.76
N LEU A 91 13.60 -2.41 6.15
CA LEU A 91 12.29 -2.72 6.70
C LEU A 91 12.06 -2.00 8.04
N ASP A 92 13.06 -2.03 8.91
CA ASP A 92 13.02 -1.37 10.22
C ASP A 92 12.95 0.15 10.09
N LEU A 93 13.66 0.72 9.10
CA LEU A 93 13.56 2.14 8.79
C LEU A 93 12.13 2.51 8.36
N MET A 94 11.54 1.77 7.42
CA MET A 94 10.16 2.02 6.96
C MET A 94 9.14 1.86 8.08
N ARG A 95 9.27 0.83 8.93
CA ARG A 95 8.42 0.66 10.12
C ARG A 95 8.55 1.88 11.04
N ARG A 96 9.78 2.33 11.30
CA ARG A 96 10.03 3.50 12.16
C ARG A 96 9.41 4.79 11.60
N GLU A 97 9.49 5.01 10.28
CA GLU A 97 8.85 6.17 9.64
C GLU A 97 7.31 6.14 9.75
N PHE A 98 6.70 4.95 9.80
CA PHE A 98 5.27 4.81 10.02
C PHE A 98 4.87 4.99 11.50
N GLU A 99 5.70 4.53 12.44
CA GLU A 99 5.43 4.62 13.89
C GLU A 99 5.67 6.01 14.50
N TYR A 100 6.51 6.84 13.88
CA TYR A 100 6.91 8.17 14.37
C TYR A 100 5.84 9.25 14.12
#